data_AF-A0A7X6ZVH0-F1
#
_entry.id   AF-A0A7X6ZVH0-F1
#
_cell.length_a   1.000
_cell.length_b   1.000
_cell.length_c   1.000
_cell.angle_alpha   90.00
_cell.angle_beta   90.00
_cell.angle_gamma   90.00
#
_symmetry.space_group_name_H-M   'P 1'
#
loop_
_entity.id
_entity.type
_entity.pdbx_description
1 polymer ?
#
loop_
_entity_poly.entity_id
_entity_poly.type
_entity_poly.pdbx_seq_one_letter_code
_entity_poly.pdbx_strand_id
1 'polypeptide(L)'
;MYNIEVEDDVTAYAEYDNGMTATFITSTGETPGTNRLEISGTLGKVVVENDNIKFYRNRIDEREFNRTWDKGFGNPEYWVCDIPTDKLNEQHVGILKNIVDVINNGAEALAKKYSDRLNVVHFKDMTVIDNTPAMAEIFEGNMDYETIYHDCIVAGVEWVAIEQDICRRNPFESLKISYDNLKKRGMF
;
A
#
# COMPACT_ATOMS: atom_id res chain seq x y z
N MET A 1 -22.96 12.28 6.26
CA MET A 1 -22.35 10.94 6.25
C MET A 1 -23.47 9.95 6.05
N TYR A 2 -23.37 9.06 5.06
CA TYR A 2 -24.37 8.01 4.85
C TYR A 2 -24.24 6.98 5.98
N ASN A 3 -25.37 6.43 6.45
CA ASN A 3 -25.37 5.36 7.46
C ASN A 3 -25.21 4.01 6.75
N ILE A 4 -23.98 3.73 6.30
CA ILE A 4 -23.60 2.46 5.69
C ILE A 4 -22.80 1.73 6.75
N GLU A 5 -23.24 0.53 7.13
CA GLU A 5 -22.48 -0.37 7.99
C GLU A 5 -21.27 -0.86 7.20
N VAL A 6 -20.09 -0.42 7.61
CA VAL A 6 -18.80 -0.91 7.09
C VAL A 6 -17.98 -1.33 8.30
N GLU A 7 -17.25 -2.43 8.16
CA GLU A 7 -16.30 -2.85 9.17
C GLU A 7 -15.10 -1.90 9.17
N ASP A 8 -14.78 -1.36 10.34
CA ASP A 8 -13.59 -0.52 10.51
C ASP A 8 -12.31 -1.35 10.62
N ASP A 9 -12.43 -2.63 10.97
CA ASP A 9 -11.32 -3.53 11.27
C ASP A 9 -11.23 -4.69 10.28
N VAL A 10 -10.03 -4.95 9.78
CA VAL A 10 -9.76 -6.10 8.91
C VAL A 10 -8.55 -6.85 9.46
N THR A 11 -8.69 -8.17 9.59
CA THR A 11 -7.58 -9.10 9.78
C THR A 11 -7.53 -10.06 8.60
N ALA A 12 -6.45 -10.03 7.83
CA ALA A 12 -6.20 -10.94 6.73
C ALA A 12 -5.03 -11.87 7.06
N TYR A 13 -5.17 -13.15 6.70
CA TYR A 13 -4.11 -14.14 6.74
C TYR A 13 -3.73 -14.52 5.30
N ALA A 14 -2.43 -14.58 5.02
CA ALA A 14 -1.91 -14.90 3.70
C ALA A 14 -0.84 -16.00 3.78
N GLU A 15 -0.82 -16.85 2.75
CA GLU A 15 0.20 -17.87 2.52
C GLU A 15 0.89 -17.56 1.18
N TYR A 16 2.20 -17.76 1.13
CA TYR A 16 3.00 -17.52 -0.07
C TYR A 16 3.59 -18.84 -0.58
N ASP A 17 3.83 -18.93 -1.89
CA ASP A 17 4.34 -20.15 -2.56
C ASP A 17 5.65 -20.68 -1.97
N ASN A 18 6.46 -19.79 -1.37
CA ASN A 18 7.71 -20.16 -0.72
C ASN A 18 7.54 -20.64 0.74
N GLY A 19 6.29 -20.82 1.19
CA GLY A 19 5.94 -21.29 2.53
C GLY A 19 5.95 -20.21 3.61
N MET A 20 6.17 -18.93 3.26
CA MET A 20 5.96 -17.83 4.20
C MET A 20 4.47 -17.65 4.49
N THR A 21 4.18 -17.12 5.68
CA THR A 21 2.82 -16.75 6.09
C THR A 21 2.83 -15.33 6.62
N ALA A 22 1.74 -14.59 6.43
CA ALA A 22 1.61 -13.23 6.97
C ALA A 22 0.23 -13.01 7.60
N THR A 23 0.20 -12.14 8.60
CA THR A 23 -1.02 -11.56 9.15
C THR A 23 -0.98 -10.06 8.93
N PHE A 24 -2.02 -9.52 8.30
CA PHE A 24 -2.22 -8.09 8.11
C PHE A 24 -3.43 -7.65 8.94
N ILE A 25 -3.23 -6.65 9.79
CA ILE A 25 -4.28 -6.09 10.66
C ILE A 25 -4.31 -4.60 10.37
N THR A 26 -5.49 -4.07 10.05
CA THR A 26 -5.70 -2.65 9.81
C THR A 26 -7.01 -2.20 10.42
N SER A 27 -7.05 -0.95 10.86
CA SER A 27 -8.25 -0.29 11.36
C SER A 27 -8.35 1.13 10.82
N THR A 28 -9.55 1.54 10.41
CA THR A 28 -9.88 2.96 10.13
C THR A 28 -10.45 3.69 11.35
N GLY A 29 -10.89 2.94 12.37
CA GLY A 29 -11.55 3.47 13.56
C GLY A 29 -10.64 3.67 14.78
N GLU A 30 -9.39 3.19 14.73
CA GLU A 30 -8.47 3.25 15.87
C GLU A 30 -7.68 4.57 15.97
N THR A 31 -7.55 5.11 17.20
CA THR A 31 -6.63 6.21 17.51
C THR A 31 -6.04 6.02 18.92
N PRO A 32 -4.72 6.21 19.15
CA PRO A 32 -3.70 6.72 18.23
C PRO A 32 -3.17 5.73 17.18
N GLY A 33 -3.61 4.46 17.20
CA GLY A 33 -3.15 3.42 16.26
C GLY A 33 -1.66 3.08 16.36
N THR A 34 -1.19 2.09 15.61
CA THR A 34 0.25 1.77 15.50
C THR A 34 0.59 1.20 14.12
N ASN A 35 1.56 1.82 13.43
CA ASN A 35 2.11 1.31 12.18
C ASN A 35 3.33 0.44 12.47
N ARG A 36 3.19 -0.87 12.24
CA ARG A 36 4.22 -1.86 12.56
C ARG A 36 4.35 -2.92 11.48
N LEU A 37 5.58 -3.13 11.02
CA LEU A 37 5.96 -4.28 10.21
C LEU A 37 6.92 -5.15 11.02
N GLU A 38 6.60 -6.43 11.21
CA GLU A 38 7.49 -7.42 11.82
C GLU A 38 7.75 -8.58 10.85
N ILE A 39 9.02 -8.88 10.63
CA ILE A 39 9.46 -10.02 9.82
C ILE A 39 10.26 -10.93 10.75
N SER A 40 9.81 -12.17 10.88
CA SER A 40 10.49 -13.21 11.68
C SER A 40 11.18 -14.22 10.77
N GLY A 41 12.43 -14.53 11.08
CA GLY A 41 13.23 -15.50 10.36
C GLY A 41 14.17 -16.26 11.29
N THR A 42 15.05 -17.06 10.69
CA THR A 42 15.88 -18.02 11.43
C THR A 42 17.00 -17.34 12.24
N LEU A 43 17.60 -16.30 11.66
CA LEU A 43 18.62 -15.46 12.29
C LEU A 43 18.05 -14.35 13.19
N GLY A 44 16.76 -14.42 13.52
CA GLY A 44 16.07 -13.47 14.40
C GLY A 44 14.96 -12.71 13.69
N LYS A 45 14.70 -11.47 14.11
CA LYS A 45 13.53 -10.71 13.62
C LYS A 45 13.81 -9.24 13.40
N VAL A 46 13.16 -8.66 12.39
CA VAL A 46 13.20 -7.23 12.09
C VAL A 46 11.86 -6.61 12.45
N VAL A 47 11.89 -5.50 13.17
CA VAL A 47 10.71 -4.71 13.53
C VAL A 47 10.91 -3.28 12.99
N VAL A 48 9.94 -2.81 12.20
CA VAL A 48 9.83 -1.42 11.76
C VAL A 48 8.65 -0.80 12.48
N GLU A 49 8.94 0.21 13.29
CA GLU A 49 7.95 0.93 14.10
C GLU A 49 8.52 2.32 14.45
N ASN A 50 7.68 3.35 14.50
CA ASN A 50 8.09 4.72 14.84
C ASN A 50 9.25 5.24 13.97
N ASP A 51 9.22 5.00 12.64
CA ASP A 51 10.28 5.36 11.68
C ASP A 51 11.68 4.82 12.04
N ASN A 52 11.74 3.73 12.82
CA ASN A 52 12.96 3.05 13.21
C ASN A 52 12.92 1.60 12.78
N ILE A 53 14.08 1.09 12.34
CA ILE A 53 14.27 -0.31 12.01
C ILE A 53 15.14 -0.92 13.12
N LYS A 54 14.60 -1.90 13.84
CA LYS A 54 15.33 -2.69 14.84
C LYS A 54 15.51 -4.11 14.35
N PHE A 55 16.75 -4.59 14.34
CA PHE A 55 17.07 -5.98 14.05
C PHE A 55 17.47 -6.70 15.34
N TYR A 56 16.64 -7.65 15.77
CA TYR A 56 16.93 -8.58 16.85
C TYR A 56 17.69 -9.74 16.25
N ARG A 57 19.01 -9.62 16.19
CA ARG A 57 19.90 -10.55 15.48
C ARG A 57 20.38 -11.65 16.41
N ASN A 58 19.99 -12.89 16.14
CA ASN A 58 20.55 -14.04 16.83
C ASN A 58 22.04 -14.21 16.51
N ARG A 59 22.81 -14.65 17.51
CA ARG A 59 24.23 -15.01 17.35
C ARG A 59 24.42 -16.18 16.40
N ILE A 60 23.53 -17.15 16.47
CA ILE A 60 23.48 -18.33 15.61
C ILE A 60 22.06 -18.52 15.07
N ASP A 61 21.94 -19.31 14.01
CA ASP A 61 20.63 -19.71 13.46
C ASP A 61 19.83 -20.45 14.55
N GLU A 62 18.55 -20.11 14.72
CA GLU A 62 17.66 -20.78 15.68
C GLU A 62 17.54 -22.29 15.40
N ARG A 63 17.66 -22.74 14.14
CA ARG A 63 17.64 -24.18 13.82
C ARG A 63 18.91 -24.87 14.28
N GLU A 64 20.05 -24.18 14.26
CA GLU A 64 21.29 -24.71 14.85
C GLU A 64 21.20 -24.75 16.38
N PHE A 65 20.71 -23.67 16.99
CA PHE A 65 20.47 -23.61 18.43
C PHE A 65 19.56 -24.76 18.88
N ASN A 66 18.42 -24.95 18.23
CA ASN A 66 17.47 -26.02 18.57
C ASN A 66 18.04 -27.45 18.41
N ARG A 67 19.02 -27.65 17.52
CA ARG A 67 19.68 -28.97 17.37
C ARG A 67 20.73 -29.26 18.43
N THR A 68 21.43 -28.22 18.90
CA THR A 68 22.58 -28.33 19.80
C THR A 68 22.22 -28.07 21.26
N TRP A 69 21.10 -27.41 21.52
CA TRP A 69 20.64 -27.07 22.85
C TRP A 69 20.01 -28.29 23.52
N ASP A 70 20.63 -28.74 24.61
CA ASP A 70 20.29 -29.95 25.36
C ASP A 70 19.47 -29.66 26.63
N LYS A 71 19.10 -28.40 26.86
CA LYS A 71 18.27 -27.98 28.00
C LYS A 71 16.82 -27.78 27.56
N GLY A 72 15.97 -27.37 28.50
CA GLY A 72 14.56 -27.03 28.23
C GLY A 72 14.42 -25.74 27.41
N PHE A 73 13.40 -24.94 27.69
CA PHE A 73 13.17 -23.67 26.98
C PHE A 73 14.41 -22.77 26.98
N GLY A 74 14.78 -22.24 25.82
CA GLY A 74 15.92 -21.37 25.64
C GLY A 74 15.81 -20.56 24.35
N ASN A 75 16.65 -19.55 24.25
CA ASN A 75 16.80 -18.72 23.05
C ASN A 75 18.30 -18.58 22.74
N PRO A 76 18.68 -18.45 21.46
CA PRO A 76 20.02 -17.99 21.11
C PRO A 76 20.31 -16.66 21.82
N GLU A 77 21.58 -16.42 22.16
CA GLU A 77 22.02 -15.06 22.46
C GLU A 77 21.71 -14.18 21.24
N TYR A 78 21.21 -12.97 21.46
CA TYR A 78 20.90 -12.02 20.39
C TYR A 78 21.27 -10.60 20.80
N TRP A 79 21.40 -9.74 19.80
CA TRP A 79 21.57 -8.29 19.99
C TRP A 79 20.41 -7.55 19.34
N VAL A 80 20.03 -6.43 19.95
CA VAL A 80 19.12 -5.47 19.31
C VAL A 80 20.00 -4.43 18.61
N CYS A 81 20.00 -4.47 17.30
CA CYS A 81 20.73 -3.55 16.44
C CYS A 81 19.76 -2.49 15.92
N ASP A 82 20.03 -1.22 16.22
CA ASP A 82 19.40 -0.11 15.50
C ASP A 82 20.02 -0.03 14.10
N ILE A 83 19.19 -0.18 13.08
CA ILE A 83 19.64 -0.12 11.69
C ILE A 83 19.59 1.36 11.26
N PRO A 84 20.73 1.95 10.85
CA PRO A 84 20.76 3.33 10.42
C PRO A 84 19.95 3.51 9.14
N THR A 85 19.18 4.59 9.09
CA THR A 85 18.45 5.03 7.90
C THR A 85 18.79 6.50 7.62
N ASP A 86 18.55 6.94 6.39
CA ASP A 86 18.61 8.36 6.02
C ASP A 86 17.47 9.20 6.62
N LYS A 87 16.54 8.55 7.34
CA LYS A 87 15.32 9.11 7.94
C LYS A 87 14.41 9.81 6.93
N LEU A 88 14.55 9.51 5.64
CA LEU A 88 13.68 10.03 4.60
C LEU A 88 12.43 9.15 4.50
N ASN A 89 11.26 9.75 4.77
CA ASN A 89 9.96 9.12 4.58
C ASN A 89 9.03 10.11 3.86
N GLU A 90 9.28 10.30 2.56
CA GLU A 90 8.59 11.34 1.78
C GLU A 90 7.14 10.99 1.46
N GLN A 91 6.76 9.71 1.52
CA GLN A 91 5.40 9.24 1.21
C GLN A 91 4.89 9.84 -0.12
N HIS A 92 3.70 10.46 -0.11
CA HIS A 92 3.11 11.12 -1.26
C HIS A 92 4.02 12.21 -1.86
N VAL A 93 4.84 12.90 -1.06
CA VAL A 93 5.76 13.93 -1.56
C VAL A 93 6.80 13.31 -2.49
N GLY A 94 7.28 12.10 -2.19
CA GLY A 94 8.24 11.39 -3.04
C GLY A 94 7.65 11.01 -4.40
N ILE A 95 6.37 10.62 -4.42
CA ILE A 95 5.64 10.32 -5.66
C ILE A 95 5.49 11.60 -6.50
N LEU A 96 5.08 12.70 -5.89
CA LEU A 96 4.93 13.99 -6.58
C LEU A 96 6.26 14.51 -7.13
N LYS A 97 7.35 14.38 -6.38
CA LYS A 97 8.70 14.71 -6.85
C LYS A 97 9.08 13.90 -8.09
N ASN A 98 8.80 12.59 -8.09
CA ASN A 98 9.06 11.75 -9.27
C ASN A 98 8.21 12.19 -10.47
N ILE A 99 6.93 12.55 -10.28
CA ILE A 99 6.10 13.07 -11.38
C ILE A 99 6.72 14.33 -12.00
N VAL A 100 7.16 15.28 -11.18
CA VAL A 100 7.83 16.50 -11.65
C VAL A 100 9.12 16.16 -12.42
N ASP A 101 9.88 15.19 -11.94
CA ASP A 101 11.14 14.74 -12.56
C ASP A 101 10.91 14.00 -13.90
N VAL A 102 9.84 13.20 -13.99
CA VAL A 102 9.40 12.57 -15.24
C VAL A 102 9.06 13.63 -16.29
N ILE A 103 8.28 14.65 -15.90
CA ILE A 103 7.83 15.71 -16.81
C ILE A 103 9.00 16.59 -17.27
N ASN A 104 9.83 17.04 -16.33
CA ASN A 104 10.85 18.04 -16.61
C ASN A 104 12.15 17.43 -17.15
N ASN A 105 12.50 16.21 -16.72
CA ASN A 105 13.81 15.62 -16.97
C ASN A 105 13.75 14.25 -17.65
N GLY A 106 12.55 13.71 -17.93
CA GLY A 106 12.39 12.40 -18.57
C GLY A 106 12.82 11.22 -17.68
N ALA A 107 12.76 11.39 -16.36
CA ALA A 107 13.03 10.31 -15.41
C ALA A 107 12.08 9.11 -15.61
N GLU A 108 12.47 7.94 -15.12
CA GLU A 108 11.57 6.79 -15.11
C GLU A 108 10.50 6.95 -14.01
N ALA A 109 9.23 6.74 -14.40
CA ALA A 109 8.12 6.79 -13.46
C ALA A 109 8.20 5.65 -12.43
N LEU A 110 7.95 5.94 -11.16
CA LEU A 110 7.92 4.92 -10.10
C LEU A 110 6.93 3.79 -10.42
N ALA A 111 5.81 4.11 -11.08
CA ALA A 111 4.82 3.11 -11.49
C ALA A 111 5.43 2.04 -12.42
N LYS A 112 6.29 2.44 -13.36
CA LYS A 112 7.00 1.51 -14.24
C LYS A 112 8.04 0.70 -13.48
N LYS A 113 8.80 1.36 -12.60
CA LYS A 113 9.86 0.74 -11.78
C LYS A 113 9.33 -0.36 -10.85
N TYR A 114 8.10 -0.22 -10.35
CA TYR A 114 7.47 -1.15 -9.41
C TYR A 114 6.25 -1.87 -10.03
N SER A 115 6.22 -2.04 -11.35
CA SER A 115 5.11 -2.65 -12.07
C SER A 115 4.76 -4.05 -11.55
N ASP A 116 5.75 -4.84 -11.15
CA ASP A 116 5.58 -6.17 -10.52
C ASP A 116 4.93 -6.14 -9.12
N ARG A 117 4.64 -4.95 -8.59
CA ARG A 117 4.09 -4.74 -7.24
C ARG A 117 2.83 -3.87 -7.23
N LEU A 118 2.20 -3.64 -8.40
CA LEU A 118 1.03 -2.78 -8.57
C LEU A 118 -0.21 -3.58 -8.98
N ASN A 119 -0.67 -4.52 -8.14
CA ASN A 119 -1.84 -5.34 -8.46
C ASN A 119 -3.17 -4.57 -8.42
N VAL A 120 -3.26 -3.50 -7.62
CA VAL A 120 -4.48 -2.69 -7.41
C VAL A 120 -4.16 -1.21 -7.59
N VAL A 121 -5.03 -0.47 -8.30
CA VAL A 121 -4.99 0.99 -8.36
C VAL A 121 -6.34 1.58 -7.94
N HIS A 122 -6.30 2.64 -7.12
CA HIS A 122 -7.50 3.38 -6.75
C HIS A 122 -7.74 4.49 -7.78
N PHE A 123 -8.85 4.40 -8.53
CA PHE A 123 -9.26 5.41 -9.49
C PHE A 123 -10.05 6.49 -8.77
N LYS A 124 -9.57 7.73 -8.85
CA LYS A 124 -10.21 8.95 -8.36
C LYS A 124 -10.19 9.98 -9.46
N ASP A 125 -11.28 10.69 -9.72
CA ASP A 125 -11.27 11.80 -10.69
C ASP A 125 -11.53 13.12 -9.98
N MET A 126 -11.00 14.20 -10.54
CA MET A 126 -11.06 15.53 -10.00
C MET A 126 -11.45 16.53 -11.08
N THR A 127 -12.11 17.60 -10.69
CA THR A 127 -12.45 18.72 -11.55
C THR A 127 -12.21 20.03 -10.79
N VAL A 128 -12.43 21.17 -11.45
CA VAL A 128 -12.33 22.49 -10.83
C VAL A 128 -13.68 23.17 -10.95
N ILE A 129 -14.22 23.60 -9.81
CA ILE A 129 -15.49 24.34 -9.70
C ILE A 129 -15.18 25.60 -8.91
N ASP A 130 -15.49 26.77 -9.48
CA ASP A 130 -15.23 28.07 -8.85
C ASP A 130 -13.79 28.22 -8.33
N ASN A 131 -12.81 27.83 -9.16
CA ASN A 131 -11.37 27.80 -8.82
C ASN A 131 -11.00 26.91 -7.61
N THR A 132 -11.87 25.96 -7.25
CA THR A 132 -11.65 25.02 -6.15
C THR A 132 -11.63 23.58 -6.68
N PRO A 133 -10.65 22.75 -6.27
CA PRO A 133 -10.64 21.33 -6.60
C PRO A 133 -11.88 20.64 -6.04
N ALA A 134 -12.54 19.83 -6.85
CA ALA A 134 -13.70 19.03 -6.46
C ALA A 134 -13.58 17.62 -7.03
N MET A 135 -13.99 16.62 -6.26
CA MET A 135 -14.10 15.24 -6.74
C MET A 135 -15.17 15.12 -7.82
N ALA A 136 -14.89 14.27 -8.81
CA ALA A 136 -15.80 13.93 -9.89
C ALA A 136 -15.87 12.41 -10.04
N GLU A 137 -16.99 11.95 -10.60
CA GLU A 137 -17.10 10.58 -11.09
C GLU A 137 -16.06 10.32 -12.18
N ILE A 138 -15.60 9.07 -12.32
CA ILE A 138 -14.57 8.69 -13.30
C ILE A 138 -15.04 9.08 -14.71
N PHE A 139 -14.22 9.82 -15.46
CA PHE A 139 -14.52 10.46 -16.76
C PHE A 139 -15.46 11.68 -16.73
N GLU A 140 -15.85 12.18 -15.55
CA GLU A 140 -16.54 13.47 -15.40
C GLU A 140 -15.60 14.59 -14.90
N GLY A 141 -14.33 14.25 -14.65
CA GLY A 141 -13.29 15.20 -14.26
C GLY A 141 -12.29 15.53 -15.38
N ASN A 142 -11.05 15.80 -14.98
CA ASN A 142 -9.99 16.27 -15.85
C ASN A 142 -8.76 15.34 -15.89
N MET A 143 -8.83 14.17 -15.26
CA MET A 143 -7.74 13.18 -15.35
C MET A 143 -7.73 12.47 -16.70
N ASP A 144 -6.53 12.20 -17.22
CA ASP A 144 -6.32 11.48 -18.48
C ASP A 144 -6.45 9.96 -18.28
N TYR A 145 -7.70 9.50 -18.18
CA TYR A 145 -8.00 8.08 -17.94
C TYR A 145 -7.60 7.15 -19.08
N GLU A 146 -7.45 7.65 -20.31
CA GLU A 146 -6.99 6.81 -21.42
C GLU A 146 -5.51 6.42 -21.20
N THR A 147 -4.67 7.39 -20.86
CA THR A 147 -3.26 7.14 -20.53
C THR A 147 -3.12 6.35 -19.24
N ILE A 148 -3.86 6.72 -18.18
CA ILE A 148 -3.83 6.00 -16.89
C ILE A 148 -4.21 4.53 -17.07
N TYR A 149 -5.29 4.26 -17.80
CA TYR A 149 -5.73 2.88 -18.07
C TYR A 149 -4.68 2.10 -18.84
N HIS A 150 -4.13 2.68 -19.92
CA HIS A 150 -3.06 2.04 -20.69
C HIS A 150 -1.86 1.69 -19.81
N ASP A 151 -1.42 2.61 -18.96
CA ASP A 151 -0.27 2.38 -18.07
C ASP A 151 -0.57 1.33 -17.00
N CYS A 152 -1.82 1.26 -16.51
CA CYS A 152 -2.24 0.17 -15.62
C CYS A 152 -2.13 -1.19 -16.31
N ILE A 153 -2.57 -1.31 -17.56
CA ILE A 153 -2.46 -2.56 -18.33
C ILE A 153 -1.00 -2.94 -18.57
N VAL A 154 -0.15 -1.98 -18.95
CA VAL A 154 1.29 -2.22 -19.16
C VAL A 154 1.98 -2.61 -17.85
N ALA A 155 1.57 -2.05 -16.73
CA ALA A 155 2.10 -2.38 -15.42
C ALA A 155 1.57 -3.71 -14.85
N GLY A 156 0.58 -4.35 -15.48
CA GLY A 156 0.00 -5.60 -14.99
C GLY A 156 -0.97 -5.42 -13.81
N VAL A 157 -1.60 -4.25 -13.71
CA VAL A 157 -2.67 -4.00 -12.72
C VAL A 157 -3.82 -4.97 -12.99
N GLU A 158 -4.22 -5.71 -11.95
CA GLU A 158 -5.30 -6.70 -12.03
C GLU A 158 -6.65 -6.12 -11.64
N TRP A 159 -6.65 -5.19 -10.68
CA TRP A 159 -7.86 -4.67 -10.07
C TRP A 159 -7.84 -3.15 -10.00
N VAL A 160 -9.02 -2.56 -10.15
CA VAL A 160 -9.24 -1.14 -9.91
C VAL A 160 -10.32 -0.98 -8.85
N ALA A 161 -10.01 -0.17 -7.84
CA ALA A 161 -10.97 0.29 -6.86
C ALA A 161 -11.44 1.70 -7.25
N ILE A 162 -12.74 1.89 -7.48
CA ILE A 162 -13.29 3.22 -7.69
C ILE A 162 -13.43 3.88 -6.31
N GLU A 163 -12.76 4.99 -6.10
CA GLU A 163 -12.74 5.69 -4.82
C GLU A 163 -13.11 7.16 -5.02
N GLN A 164 -14.11 7.64 -4.26
CA GLN A 164 -14.52 9.04 -4.29
C GLN A 164 -14.85 9.51 -2.87
N ASP A 165 -13.90 10.22 -2.26
CA ASP A 165 -13.99 10.64 -0.85
C ASP A 165 -15.15 11.61 -0.60
N ILE A 166 -15.43 12.47 -1.58
CA ILE A 166 -16.49 13.48 -1.52
C ILE A 166 -17.43 13.29 -2.69
N CYS A 167 -18.61 12.75 -2.40
CA CYS A 167 -19.70 12.62 -3.37
C CYS A 167 -20.60 13.85 -3.30
N ARG A 168 -20.79 14.53 -4.44
CA ARG A 168 -21.72 15.68 -4.57
C ARG A 168 -23.18 15.25 -4.81
N ARG A 169 -23.40 13.93 -4.89
CA ARG A 169 -24.70 13.26 -5.03
C ARG A 169 -24.71 11.97 -4.18
N ASN A 170 -25.65 11.07 -4.44
CA ASN A 170 -25.67 9.77 -3.78
C ASN A 170 -24.39 8.96 -4.14
N PRO A 171 -23.65 8.39 -3.17
CA PRO A 171 -22.38 7.71 -3.43
C PRO A 171 -22.56 6.44 -4.26
N PHE A 172 -23.70 5.74 -4.13
CA PHE A 172 -24.00 4.60 -4.99
C PHE A 172 -24.30 5.03 -6.42
N GLU A 173 -24.87 6.22 -6.60
CA GLU A 173 -25.04 6.82 -7.92
C GLU A 173 -23.68 7.23 -8.52
N SER A 174 -22.82 7.89 -7.75
CA SER A 174 -21.46 8.26 -8.17
C SER A 174 -20.61 7.03 -8.54
N LEU A 175 -20.69 5.97 -7.73
CA LEU A 175 -20.04 4.68 -8.00
C LEU A 175 -20.58 4.05 -9.29
N LYS A 176 -21.91 4.05 -9.46
CA LYS A 176 -22.55 3.52 -10.67
C LYS A 176 -22.14 4.29 -11.92
N ILE A 177 -22.13 5.62 -11.88
CA ILE A 177 -21.71 6.47 -13.02
C ILE A 177 -20.27 6.15 -13.40
N SER A 178 -19.38 6.11 -12.41
CA SER A 178 -17.98 5.78 -12.60
C SER A 178 -17.79 4.40 -13.25
N TYR A 179 -18.48 3.39 -12.72
CA TYR A 179 -18.48 2.03 -13.28
C TYR A 179 -19.02 1.98 -14.71
N ASP A 180 -20.16 2.61 -14.96
CA ASP A 180 -20.79 2.64 -16.28
C ASP A 180 -19.89 3.36 -17.30
N ASN A 181 -19.18 4.41 -16.89
CA ASN A 181 -18.25 5.17 -17.73
C ASN A 181 -17.04 4.33 -18.15
N LEU A 182 -16.46 3.56 -17.24
CA LEU A 182 -15.39 2.60 -17.51
C LEU A 182 -15.88 1.49 -18.45
N LYS A 183 -17.00 0.84 -18.10
CA LYS A 183 -17.57 -0.27 -18.87
C LYS A 183 -17.94 0.13 -20.30
N LYS A 184 -18.51 1.32 -20.48
CA LYS A 184 -18.88 1.86 -21.80
C LYS A 184 -17.66 2.01 -22.73
N ARG A 185 -16.46 2.18 -22.16
CA ARG A 185 -15.19 2.31 -22.88
C ARG A 185 -14.44 0.98 -23.03
N GLY A 186 -14.98 -0.12 -22.51
CA GLY A 186 -14.30 -1.41 -22.53
C GLY A 186 -13.08 -1.47 -21.62
N MET A 187 -13.02 -0.61 -20.61
CA MET A 187 -12.04 -0.70 -19.52
C MET A 187 -12.54 -1.74 -18.48
N PHE A 188 -11.73 -2.01 -17.44
CA PHE A 188 -11.93 -3.04 -16.40
C PHE A 188 -13.40 -3.34 -16.05
#